data_AF-A0A380FMV2-F1
#
_entry.id   AF-A0A380FMV2-F1
#
_cell.length_a   1.000
_cell.length_b   1.000
_cell.length_c   1.000
_cell.angle_alpha   90.00
_cell.angle_beta   90.00
_cell.angle_gamma   90.00
#
_symmetry.space_group_name_H-M   'P 1'
#
loop_
_entity.id
_entity.type
_entity.pdbx_description
1 polymer ?
#
loop_
_entity_poly.entity_id
_entity_poly.type
_entity_poly.pdbx_seq_one_letter_code
_entity_poly.pdbx_strand_id
1 'polypeptide(L)'
;MMIGPFVGNTGWYDYSYADPKFSLEKIAKRKYYGATWQDKVKIDWAIEDRKLSMIAAKQTIKDIEQVKQKKDYTHDTYRYTSQNLQYLHHIEYFDYFNAFIGTSDFESIYQSYNIKYSIMGHVHFRNSFKEQGVTYICPCLGYSREWRTADIENEIRHALYQFSVLILCRN
;
A
#
# COMPACT_ATOMS: atom_id res chain seq x y z
N MET A 1 25.93 -4.33 9.10
CA MET A 1 24.71 -3.69 8.59
C MET A 1 23.66 -3.75 9.70
N MET A 2 23.17 -2.60 10.17
CA MET A 2 22.23 -2.50 11.31
C MET A 2 20.82 -2.88 10.85
N ILE A 3 19.94 -3.26 11.80
CA ILE A 3 18.49 -3.29 11.55
C ILE A 3 18.09 -1.97 10.91
N GLY A 4 17.44 -2.05 9.76
CA GLY A 4 16.67 -0.94 9.28
C GLY A 4 15.37 -0.83 10.08
N PRO A 5 15.05 0.32 10.65
CA PRO A 5 13.84 0.45 11.46
C PRO A 5 12.61 0.22 10.59
N PHE A 6 11.61 -0.42 11.19
CA PHE A 6 10.27 -0.48 10.62
C PHE A 6 9.60 0.86 10.87
N VAL A 7 9.15 1.51 9.81
CA VAL A 7 8.32 2.70 9.89
C VAL A 7 7.04 2.40 9.16
N GLY A 8 5.91 2.64 9.81
CA GLY A 8 4.63 2.29 9.22
C GLY A 8 3.57 3.36 9.41
N ASN A 9 2.69 3.46 8.41
CA ASN A 9 1.53 4.32 8.43
C ASN A 9 0.40 3.66 7.65
N THR A 10 -0.85 3.78 8.12
CA THR A 10 -2.00 3.19 7.40
C THR A 10 -2.18 3.76 6.00
N GLY A 11 -1.65 4.96 5.73
CA GLY A 11 -1.78 5.65 4.45
C GLY A 11 -3.22 6.10 4.18
N TRP A 12 -3.39 6.79 3.06
CA TRP A 12 -4.68 7.02 2.42
C TRP A 12 -4.48 7.15 0.91
N TYR A 13 -5.56 7.25 0.13
CA TYR A 13 -5.46 7.41 -1.32
C TYR A 13 -5.56 8.89 -1.73
N ASP A 14 -4.87 9.24 -2.81
CA ASP A 14 -4.84 10.59 -3.39
C ASP A 14 -5.46 10.65 -4.81
N TYR A 15 -6.01 9.52 -5.28
CA TYR A 15 -6.54 9.31 -6.62
C TYR A 15 -5.50 9.28 -7.76
N SER A 16 -4.21 9.34 -7.45
CA SER A 16 -3.13 9.34 -8.45
C SER A 16 -3.10 8.08 -9.32
N TYR A 17 -3.64 6.97 -8.82
CA TYR A 17 -3.66 5.68 -9.53
C TYR A 17 -4.96 5.47 -10.33
N ALA A 18 -5.82 6.49 -10.40
CA ALA A 18 -7.01 6.42 -11.24
C ALA A 18 -6.64 6.36 -12.73
N ASP A 19 -7.42 5.61 -13.51
CA ASP A 19 -7.31 5.66 -14.98
C ASP A 19 -7.62 7.09 -15.48
N PRO A 20 -6.76 7.68 -16.34
CA PRO A 20 -6.92 9.04 -16.86
C PRO A 20 -8.27 9.33 -17.54
N LYS A 21 -9.00 8.30 -17.99
CA LYS A 21 -10.33 8.47 -18.59
C LYS A 21 -11.37 8.99 -17.59
N PHE A 22 -11.14 8.84 -16.28
CA PHE A 22 -12.05 9.31 -15.26
C PHE A 22 -11.63 10.67 -14.70
N SER A 23 -12.55 11.64 -14.76
CA SER A 23 -12.34 12.93 -14.10
C SER A 23 -12.35 12.80 -12.58
N LEU A 24 -11.69 13.74 -11.89
CA LEU A 24 -11.74 13.82 -10.42
C LEU A 24 -13.17 13.96 -9.89
N GLU A 25 -14.05 14.69 -10.58
CA GLU A 25 -15.46 14.79 -10.21
C GLU A 25 -16.17 13.43 -10.28
N LYS A 26 -15.83 12.60 -11.28
CA LYS A 26 -16.37 11.25 -11.42
C LYS A 26 -15.85 10.32 -10.31
N ILE A 27 -14.58 10.44 -9.95
CA ILE A 27 -13.94 9.67 -8.86
C ILE A 27 -14.53 10.07 -7.50
N ALA A 28 -14.73 11.37 -7.24
CA ALA A 28 -15.29 11.89 -5.99
C ALA A 28 -16.70 11.36 -5.69
N LYS A 29 -17.46 10.93 -6.72
CA LYS A 29 -18.76 10.26 -6.52
C LYS A 29 -18.63 8.92 -5.81
N ARG A 30 -17.46 8.27 -5.83
CA ARG A 30 -17.16 6.98 -5.16
C ARG A 30 -18.16 5.88 -5.51
N LYS A 31 -18.72 5.95 -6.72
CA LYS A 31 -19.78 5.08 -7.23
C LYS A 31 -19.60 4.85 -8.73
N TYR A 32 -19.57 3.59 -9.13
CA TYR A 32 -19.37 3.20 -10.52
C TYR A 32 -19.97 1.82 -10.80
N TYR A 33 -20.66 1.66 -11.94
CA TYR A 33 -21.38 0.43 -12.33
C TYR A 33 -22.18 -0.23 -11.19
N GLY A 34 -22.97 0.55 -10.44
CA GLY A 34 -23.78 0.05 -9.33
C GLY A 34 -23.02 -0.29 -8.04
N ALA A 35 -21.68 -0.36 -8.08
CA ALA A 35 -20.85 -0.52 -6.91
C ALA A 35 -20.59 0.82 -6.21
N THR A 36 -20.46 0.79 -4.89
CA THR A 36 -20.09 1.94 -4.05
C THR A 36 -18.82 1.61 -3.29
N TRP A 37 -17.82 2.49 -3.40
CA TRP A 37 -16.62 2.40 -2.56
C TRP A 37 -17.04 2.58 -1.10
N GLN A 38 -16.76 1.58 -0.27
CA GLN A 38 -17.36 1.50 1.07
C GLN A 38 -16.90 2.63 1.99
N ASP A 39 -15.73 3.21 1.77
CA ASP A 39 -15.27 4.36 2.56
C ASP A 39 -16.23 5.56 2.42
N LYS A 40 -16.98 5.67 1.32
CA LYS A 40 -18.06 6.67 1.17
C LYS A 40 -19.12 6.56 2.27
N VAL A 41 -19.40 5.34 2.72
CA VAL A 41 -20.53 5.03 3.63
C VAL A 41 -20.04 4.79 5.05
N LYS A 42 -18.83 4.24 5.19
CA LYS A 42 -18.31 3.73 6.46
C LYS A 42 -17.29 4.63 7.12
N ILE A 43 -16.75 5.61 6.40
CA ILE A 43 -15.69 6.48 6.87
C ILE A 43 -16.16 7.94 6.77
N ASP A 44 -16.03 8.67 7.88
CA ASP A 44 -16.40 10.07 7.98
C ASP A 44 -15.21 10.88 8.50
N TRP A 45 -14.24 11.11 7.61
CA TRP A 45 -13.13 12.01 7.90
C TRP A 45 -13.57 13.45 7.66
N ALA A 46 -13.32 14.33 8.64
CA ALA A 46 -13.44 15.79 8.46
C ALA A 46 -12.34 16.38 7.55
N ILE A 47 -11.51 15.53 6.94
CA ILE A 47 -10.35 15.90 6.12
C ILE A 47 -10.52 15.23 4.75
N GLU A 48 -10.30 16.02 3.70
CA GLU A 48 -10.30 15.53 2.31
C GLU A 48 -9.25 14.45 2.07
N ASP A 49 -9.59 13.44 1.25
CA ASP A 49 -8.76 12.24 1.05
C ASP A 49 -7.32 12.56 0.64
N ARG A 50 -7.14 13.42 -0.37
CA ARG A 50 -5.80 13.83 -0.85
C ARG A 50 -4.98 14.50 0.24
N LYS A 51 -5.64 15.27 1.12
CA LYS A 51 -4.97 15.92 2.25
C LYS A 51 -4.60 14.90 3.32
N LEU A 52 -5.47 13.92 3.59
CA LEU A 52 -5.20 12.83 4.52
C LEU A 52 -4.03 11.96 4.05
N SER A 53 -3.97 11.65 2.75
CA SER A 53 -2.86 10.94 2.10
C SER A 53 -1.53 11.68 2.28
N MET A 54 -1.52 12.98 1.96
CA MET A 54 -0.33 13.82 2.15
C MET A 54 0.09 13.89 3.63
N ILE A 55 -0.85 13.97 4.59
CA ILE A 55 -0.55 13.96 6.02
C ILE A 55 0.11 12.64 6.42
N ALA A 56 -0.40 11.51 5.93
CA ALA A 56 0.17 10.19 6.18
C ALA A 56 1.62 10.08 5.66
N ALA A 57 1.88 10.52 4.43
CA ALA A 57 3.24 10.52 3.87
C ALA A 57 4.19 11.43 4.68
N LYS A 58 3.74 12.64 5.06
CA LYS A 58 4.52 13.56 5.89
C LYS A 58 4.83 12.99 7.27
N GLN A 59 3.88 12.30 7.89
CA GLN A 59 4.10 11.64 9.18
C GLN A 59 5.14 10.53 9.04
N THR A 60 5.05 9.72 7.99
CA THR A 60 6.03 8.66 7.68
C THR A 60 7.44 9.24 7.51
N ILE A 61 7.59 10.36 6.80
CA ILE A 61 8.88 11.07 6.69
C ILE A 61 9.41 11.48 8.06
N LYS A 62 8.56 12.09 8.91
CA LYS A 62 8.97 12.48 10.28
C LYS A 62 9.41 11.28 11.11
N ASP A 63 8.75 10.15 10.96
CA ASP A 63 9.05 8.93 11.70
C ASP A 63 10.37 8.32 11.21
N ILE A 64 10.63 8.30 9.89
CA ILE A 64 11.93 7.91 9.33
C ILE A 64 13.05 8.84 9.84
N GLU A 65 12.83 10.16 9.86
CA GLU A 65 13.81 11.14 10.32
C GLU A 65 14.22 10.93 11.78
N GLN A 66 13.31 10.46 12.64
CA GLN A 66 13.61 10.14 14.05
C GLN A 66 14.59 8.97 14.21
N VAL A 67 14.63 8.07 13.22
CA VAL A 67 15.46 6.86 13.23
C VAL A 67 16.54 6.87 12.15
N LYS A 68 16.78 8.05 11.53
CA LYS A 68 17.60 8.20 10.33
C LYS A 68 19.07 7.82 10.44
N GLN A 69 19.57 7.65 11.67
CA GLN A 69 20.94 7.22 11.92
C GLN A 69 21.19 5.77 11.44
N LYS A 70 20.13 5.04 11.05
CA LYS A 70 20.19 3.72 10.43
C LYS A 70 20.33 3.83 8.90
N LYS A 71 20.75 2.75 8.23
CA LYS A 71 21.12 2.82 6.80
C LYS A 71 20.07 2.21 5.86
N ASP A 72 19.31 1.25 6.33
CA ASP A 72 18.27 0.54 5.58
C ASP A 72 16.94 0.77 6.30
N TYR A 73 15.80 0.64 5.63
CA TYR A 73 14.48 0.84 6.24
C TYR A 73 13.47 -0.17 5.70
N THR A 74 12.50 -0.55 6.52
CA THR A 74 11.29 -1.24 6.06
C THR A 74 10.13 -0.29 6.22
N HIS A 75 9.38 -0.07 5.14
CA HIS A 75 8.17 0.74 5.16
C HIS A 75 6.93 -0.15 5.10
N ASP A 76 6.03 -0.01 6.07
CA ASP A 76 4.80 -0.77 6.15
C ASP A 76 3.59 0.15 5.99
N THR A 77 2.71 -0.14 5.05
CA THR A 77 1.47 0.62 4.87
C THR A 77 0.33 -0.29 4.48
N TYR A 78 -0.90 0.12 4.71
CA TYR A 78 -2.05 -0.62 4.21
C TYR A 78 -2.30 -0.32 2.72
N ARG A 79 -1.86 0.83 2.22
CA ARG A 79 -2.11 1.33 0.86
C ARG A 79 -0.94 1.03 -0.09
N TYR A 80 -1.22 0.96 -1.39
CA TYR A 80 -0.15 0.84 -2.38
C TYR A 80 0.65 2.11 -2.58
N THR A 81 1.95 1.91 -2.78
CA THR A 81 2.92 2.98 -3.05
C THR A 81 3.72 2.73 -4.32
N SER A 82 3.31 1.76 -5.15
CA SER A 82 3.85 1.57 -6.50
C SER A 82 2.70 1.31 -7.47
N GLN A 83 2.75 1.96 -8.63
CA GLN A 83 1.75 1.78 -9.70
C GLN A 83 1.76 0.36 -10.29
N ASN A 84 2.87 -0.36 -10.16
CA ASN A 84 2.99 -1.75 -10.60
C ASN A 84 2.12 -2.73 -9.79
N LEU A 85 1.48 -2.25 -8.71
CA LEU A 85 0.53 -3.00 -7.88
C LEU A 85 -0.93 -2.65 -8.16
N GLN A 86 -1.21 -1.75 -9.10
CA GLN A 86 -2.58 -1.56 -9.57
C GLN A 86 -3.18 -2.89 -10.04
N TYR A 87 -4.50 -3.03 -10.00
CA TYR A 87 -5.12 -4.21 -10.58
C TYR A 87 -4.69 -4.33 -12.04
N LEU A 88 -3.87 -5.34 -12.34
CA LEU A 88 -3.26 -5.54 -13.65
C LEU A 88 -4.28 -5.99 -14.72
N HIS A 89 -5.49 -6.34 -14.28
CA HIS A 89 -6.59 -6.67 -15.17
C HIS A 89 -7.27 -5.37 -15.62
N HIS A 90 -7.02 -4.98 -16.88
CA HIS A 90 -7.71 -3.89 -17.60
C HIS A 90 -9.20 -4.18 -17.85
N ILE A 91 -9.91 -4.49 -16.78
CA ILE A 91 -11.36 -4.57 -16.75
C ILE A 91 -11.82 -3.20 -16.27
N GLU A 92 -12.62 -2.51 -17.07
CA GLU A 92 -13.06 -1.12 -16.85
C GLU A 92 -13.55 -0.86 -15.42
N TYR A 93 -14.17 -1.87 -14.81
CA TYR A 93 -14.57 -1.85 -13.40
C TYR A 93 -13.41 -1.56 -12.44
N PHE A 94 -12.27 -2.26 -12.56
CA PHE A 94 -11.11 -2.07 -11.67
C PHE A 94 -10.35 -0.78 -11.97
N ASP A 95 -10.34 -0.32 -13.22
CA ASP A 95 -9.70 0.94 -13.61
C ASP A 95 -10.24 2.14 -12.81
N TYR A 96 -11.55 2.16 -12.52
CA TYR A 96 -12.15 3.19 -11.67
C TYR A 96 -11.71 3.06 -10.20
N PHE A 97 -11.70 1.83 -9.68
CA PHE A 97 -11.39 1.59 -8.27
C PHE A 97 -9.91 1.69 -7.94
N ASN A 98 -9.02 1.63 -8.93
CA ASN A 98 -7.59 1.91 -8.75
C ASN A 98 -7.34 3.31 -8.12
N ALA A 99 -8.27 4.25 -8.27
CA ALA A 99 -8.24 5.54 -7.59
C ALA A 99 -8.16 5.45 -6.05
N PHE A 100 -8.67 4.37 -5.45
CA PHE A 100 -8.84 4.25 -3.99
C PHE A 100 -7.88 3.26 -3.33
N ILE A 101 -7.02 2.58 -4.10
CA ILE A 101 -6.18 1.50 -3.56
C ILE A 101 -4.77 1.93 -3.18
N GLY A 102 -4.30 3.08 -3.69
CA GLY A 102 -2.92 3.53 -3.51
C GLY A 102 -2.76 5.04 -3.59
N THR A 103 -1.50 5.46 -3.48
CA THR A 103 -1.12 6.87 -3.47
C THR A 103 0.30 7.08 -3.98
N SER A 104 0.48 8.19 -4.70
CA SER A 104 1.78 8.66 -5.17
C SER A 104 2.54 9.48 -4.12
N ASP A 105 1.86 9.94 -3.05
CA ASP A 105 2.46 10.82 -2.03
C ASP A 105 3.67 10.18 -1.31
N PHE A 106 3.75 8.85 -1.30
CA PHE A 106 4.87 8.12 -0.71
C PHE A 106 6.08 7.99 -1.64
N GLU A 107 5.98 8.30 -2.94
CA GLU A 107 7.07 8.11 -3.91
C GLU A 107 8.37 8.82 -3.49
N SER A 108 8.24 10.04 -2.95
CA SER A 108 9.38 10.82 -2.45
C SER A 108 10.16 10.10 -1.34
N ILE A 109 9.51 9.25 -0.54
CA ILE A 109 10.17 8.47 0.51
C ILE A 109 11.10 7.43 -0.11
N TYR A 110 10.65 6.74 -1.16
CA TYR A 110 11.45 5.72 -1.85
C TYR A 110 12.63 6.31 -2.63
N GLN A 111 12.52 7.58 -3.05
CA GLN A 111 13.62 8.32 -3.69
C GLN A 111 14.63 8.86 -2.67
N SER A 112 14.17 9.26 -1.49
CA SER A 112 14.99 9.97 -0.49
C SER A 112 15.62 9.05 0.54
N TYR A 113 15.03 7.88 0.78
CA TYR A 113 15.45 6.93 1.80
C TYR A 113 15.69 5.55 1.20
N ASN A 114 16.67 4.84 1.76
CA ASN A 114 17.02 3.50 1.32
C ASN A 114 16.05 2.45 1.89
N ILE A 115 14.82 2.45 1.38
CA ILE A 115 13.79 1.47 1.69
C ILE A 115 14.17 0.12 1.05
N LYS A 116 14.29 -0.94 1.84
CA LYS A 116 14.58 -2.31 1.33
C LYS A 116 13.34 -3.13 1.11
N TYR A 117 12.34 -2.93 1.96
CA TYR A 117 11.08 -3.64 1.93
C TYR A 117 9.93 -2.65 2.04
N SER A 118 8.92 -2.83 1.19
CA SER A 118 7.65 -2.12 1.22
C SER A 118 6.55 -3.16 1.40
N ILE A 119 5.89 -3.15 2.56
CA ILE A 119 4.83 -4.11 2.86
C ILE A 119 3.49 -3.39 2.75
N MET A 120 2.58 -3.93 1.91
CA MET A 120 1.30 -3.33 1.57
C MET A 120 0.14 -4.33 1.70
N GLY A 121 -1.11 -3.84 1.69
CA GLY A 121 -2.30 -4.69 1.79
C GLY A 121 -3.42 -4.29 0.85
N HIS A 122 -4.65 -4.35 1.38
CA HIS A 122 -5.89 -3.77 0.84
C HIS A 122 -6.58 -4.44 -0.37
N VAL A 123 -5.86 -4.95 -1.35
CA VAL A 123 -6.44 -5.44 -2.63
C VAL A 123 -6.87 -6.90 -2.67
N HIS A 124 -6.60 -7.64 -1.61
CA HIS A 124 -6.99 -9.04 -1.51
C HIS A 124 -6.37 -9.96 -2.58
N PHE A 125 -5.28 -9.54 -3.23
CA PHE A 125 -4.43 -10.41 -4.02
C PHE A 125 -3.02 -10.49 -3.45
N ARG A 126 -2.37 -11.63 -3.67
CA ARG A 126 -1.02 -11.93 -3.18
C ARG A 126 -0.02 -11.60 -4.28
N ASN A 127 0.95 -10.74 -4.00
CA ASN A 127 2.01 -10.43 -4.95
C ASN A 127 3.29 -9.99 -4.24
N SER A 128 4.43 -10.25 -4.88
CA SER A 128 5.72 -9.71 -4.48
C SER A 128 6.60 -9.52 -5.69
N PHE A 129 7.28 -8.38 -5.77
CA PHE A 129 8.23 -8.10 -6.84
C PHE A 129 9.32 -7.15 -6.34
N LYS A 130 10.38 -7.02 -7.12
CA LYS A 130 11.50 -6.13 -6.82
C LYS A 130 11.61 -5.07 -7.90
N GLU A 131 11.71 -3.81 -7.49
CA GLU A 131 11.86 -2.67 -8.38
C GLU A 131 12.80 -1.65 -7.73
N GLN A 132 13.75 -1.13 -8.50
CA GLN A 132 14.70 -0.09 -8.05
C GLN A 132 15.42 -0.41 -6.72
N GLY A 133 15.66 -1.70 -6.45
CA GLY A 133 16.31 -2.14 -5.22
C GLY A 133 15.39 -2.31 -4.00
N VAL A 134 14.10 -1.97 -4.13
CA VAL A 134 13.05 -2.15 -3.13
C VAL A 134 12.30 -3.47 -3.41
N THR A 135 12.03 -4.25 -2.37
CA THR A 135 11.15 -5.43 -2.46
C THR A 135 9.76 -5.05 -1.99
N TYR A 136 8.81 -5.05 -2.91
CA TYR A 136 7.39 -4.79 -2.64
C TYR A 136 6.68 -6.11 -2.31
N ILE A 137 5.92 -6.13 -1.23
CA ILE A 137 5.30 -7.33 -0.66
C ILE A 137 3.83 -7.01 -0.37
N CYS A 138 2.90 -7.80 -0.91
CA CYS A 138 1.48 -7.71 -0.65
C CYS A 138 0.96 -9.09 -0.22
N PRO A 139 1.00 -9.43 1.08
CA PRO A 139 0.68 -10.75 1.60
C PRO A 139 -0.81 -10.86 2.00
N CYS A 140 -1.73 -10.42 1.13
CA CYS A 140 -3.15 -10.40 1.48
C CYS A 140 -3.75 -11.81 1.58
N LEU A 141 -4.42 -12.10 2.70
CA LEU A 141 -5.22 -13.32 2.84
C LEU A 141 -6.50 -13.25 1.99
N GLY A 142 -7.18 -12.10 2.00
CA GLY A 142 -8.47 -11.87 1.33
C GLY A 142 -9.65 -12.51 2.07
N TYR A 143 -10.86 -12.37 1.52
CA TYR A 143 -12.06 -13.04 1.99
C TYR A 143 -12.06 -14.52 1.63
N SER A 144 -12.79 -15.35 2.38
CA SER A 144 -12.89 -16.79 2.13
C SER A 144 -13.35 -17.16 0.71
N ARG A 145 -14.20 -16.33 0.08
CA ARG A 145 -14.64 -16.51 -1.31
C ARG A 145 -13.56 -16.23 -2.36
N GLU A 146 -12.48 -15.55 -1.98
CA GLU A 146 -11.34 -15.19 -2.84
C GLU A 146 -10.21 -16.23 -2.72
N TRP A 147 -10.34 -17.16 -1.77
CA TRP A 147 -9.36 -18.23 -1.55
C TRP A 147 -9.42 -19.27 -2.66
N ARG A 148 -8.27 -19.87 -2.95
CA ARG A 148 -8.15 -20.93 -3.97
C ARG A 148 -8.57 -22.29 -3.41
N THR A 149 -8.55 -22.43 -2.09
CA THR A 149 -8.88 -23.64 -1.36
C THR A 149 -9.81 -23.32 -0.18
N ALA A 150 -10.55 -24.32 0.29
CA ALA A 150 -11.39 -24.19 1.48
C ALA A 150 -10.59 -24.34 2.80
N ASP A 151 -9.31 -24.71 2.71
CA ASP A 151 -8.44 -24.95 3.85
C ASP A 151 -7.75 -23.65 4.30
N ILE A 152 -8.17 -23.15 5.46
CA ILE A 152 -7.61 -21.92 6.04
C ILE A 152 -6.12 -22.02 6.35
N GLU A 153 -5.61 -23.19 6.75
CA GLU A 153 -4.19 -23.35 7.06
C GLU A 153 -3.36 -23.19 5.78
N ASN A 154 -3.81 -23.81 4.70
CA ASN A 154 -3.19 -23.69 3.39
C ASN A 154 -3.21 -22.24 2.88
N GLU A 155 -4.33 -21.53 3.04
CA GLU A 155 -4.43 -20.12 2.63
C GLU A 155 -3.56 -19.18 3.47
N ILE A 156 -3.45 -19.41 4.78
CA ILE A 156 -2.53 -18.68 5.67
C ILE A 156 -1.08 -18.94 5.25
N ARG A 157 -0.70 -20.20 5.02
CA ARG A 157 0.65 -20.56 4.56
C ARG A 157 1.00 -19.90 3.23
N HIS A 158 0.07 -19.84 2.30
CA HIS A 158 0.26 -19.16 1.01
C HIS A 158 0.30 -17.64 1.11
N ALA A 159 -0.38 -17.04 2.08
CA ALA A 159 -0.31 -15.60 2.31
C ALA A 159 0.97 -15.18 3.05
N LEU A 160 1.62 -16.10 3.77
CA LEU A 160 2.81 -15.80 4.54
C LEU A 160 4.01 -15.46 3.63
N TYR A 161 4.61 -14.30 3.87
CA TYR A 161 5.85 -13.89 3.22
C TYR A 161 6.98 -13.82 4.25
N GLN A 162 8.06 -14.56 4.01
CA GLN A 162 9.21 -14.60 4.89
C GLN A 162 10.40 -13.90 4.26
N PHE A 163 11.00 -12.97 4.99
CA PHE A 163 12.28 -12.35 4.64
C PHE A 163 13.16 -12.24 5.88
N SER A 164 14.47 -12.29 5.65
CA SER A 164 15.45 -12.16 6.73
C SER A 164 15.86 -10.70 6.87
N VAL A 165 15.83 -10.22 8.11
CA VAL A 165 16.42 -8.94 8.50
C VAL A 165 17.64 -9.26 9.36
N LEU A 166 18.82 -8.85 8.90
CA LEU A 166 20.07 -9.13 9.61
C LEU A 166 20.21 -8.18 10.81
N ILE A 167 20.14 -8.76 12.01
CA ILE A 167 20.36 -8.06 13.28
C ILE A 167 21.82 -8.26 13.69
N LEU A 168 22.65 -7.23 13.54
CA LEU A 168 23.92 -7.18 14.28
C LEU A 168 23.68 -6.42 15.59
N CYS A 169 23.48 -7.17 16.68
CA CYS A 169 23.56 -6.62 18.03
C CYS A 169 24.97 -6.07 18.23
N ARG A 170 25.11 -4.77 18.53
CA ARG A 170 26.38 -4.23 18.99
C ARG A 170 26.51 -4.53 20.48
N ASN A 171 27.62 -5.17 20.85
CA ASN A 171 28.19 -5.07 22.19
C ASN A 171 28.71 -3.65 22.42
#